data_AF-A0A078AT58-F1
#
_entry.id   AF-A0A078AT58-F1
#
_cell.length_a   1.000
_cell.length_b   1.000
_cell.length_c   1.000
_cell.angle_alpha   90.00
_cell.angle_beta   90.00
_cell.angle_gamma   90.00
#
_symmetry.space_group_name_H-M   'P 1'
#
loop_
_entity.id
_entity.type
_entity.pdbx_description
1 polymer ?
#
loop_
_entity_poly.entity_id
_entity_poly.type
_entity_poly.pdbx_seq_one_letter_code
_entity_poly.pdbx_strand_id
1 'polypeptide(L)'
;MKRIKLTSPTHIKMLWKKVLIKYDKIGNQVKGKLLQNQILQMFQKQINQICDDPFNKEDLIIKDTFTTFKMDLFFKIFIYHLIFFLGLGPFTFIILRLFESKQFLINMAFEGKGSHYWIQISQWLSLIIPFYMYIFLNDKGFMSQTIIILTLVQTILRCMIVAVRYATTVASILKYQKEKILNQEEQNTEWIVGWINITPKQLDIEIKNCMIRNEVENVFFRLKFFHKINEDFKNRLLNYNYVNENIYDPAKEKIIIESFQKIYLQQQEQQTLKSSQKLDQQIFKIKADLDIQVSFLETPTKDDLFTYYPGRQVFRELFLICGLFAPSFTLRKYIPVCLIHNLLPLAIEAYHDSQQNRIQEKYSSSVYWVVWI
;
A
#
# COMPACT_ATOMS: atom_id res chain seq x y z
N MET A 1 12.60 -1.15 -26.31
CA MET A 1 11.98 -1.86 -25.17
C MET A 1 11.34 -3.13 -25.72
N LYS A 2 11.88 -4.33 -25.45
CA LYS A 2 11.27 -5.58 -25.94
C LYS A 2 10.03 -5.87 -25.08
N ARG A 3 8.83 -5.68 -25.62
CA ARG A 3 7.59 -6.20 -25.02
C ARG A 3 7.63 -7.71 -25.18
N ILE A 4 7.90 -8.44 -24.10
CA ILE A 4 7.82 -9.90 -24.10
C ILE A 4 6.37 -10.20 -23.72
N LYS A 5 5.56 -10.65 -24.68
CA LYS A 5 4.32 -11.36 -24.34
C LYS A 5 4.75 -12.61 -23.58
N LEU A 6 4.35 -12.73 -22.31
CA LEU A 6 4.46 -13.97 -21.54
C LEU A 6 3.96 -15.10 -22.45
N THR A 7 4.92 -15.94 -22.85
CA THR A 7 4.78 -17.11 -23.75
C THR A 7 3.80 -16.93 -24.91
N SER A 8 4.32 -16.67 -26.12
CA SER A 8 3.47 -16.71 -27.31
C SER A 8 2.75 -18.07 -27.38
N PRO A 9 1.45 -18.12 -27.72
CA PRO A 9 0.69 -19.36 -27.80
C PRO A 9 1.38 -20.46 -28.61
N THR A 10 2.22 -20.07 -29.57
CA THR A 10 3.06 -20.95 -30.38
C THR A 10 4.13 -21.71 -29.58
N HIS A 11 4.74 -21.11 -28.56
CA HIS A 11 5.79 -21.77 -27.77
C HIS A 11 5.21 -22.84 -26.84
N ILE A 12 4.07 -22.55 -26.20
CA ILE A 12 3.32 -23.53 -25.40
C ILE A 12 2.84 -24.69 -26.30
N LYS A 13 2.27 -24.39 -27.48
CA LYS A 13 1.87 -25.44 -28.45
C LYS A 13 3.02 -26.37 -28.83
N MET A 14 4.24 -25.85 -28.96
CA MET A 14 5.42 -26.64 -29.37
C MET A 14 5.93 -27.58 -28.27
N LEU A 15 6.04 -27.12 -27.01
CA LEU A 15 6.47 -27.95 -25.89
C LEU A 15 5.52 -29.13 -25.65
N TRP A 16 4.21 -28.91 -25.80
CA TRP A 16 3.21 -29.94 -25.58
C TRP A 16 3.04 -30.92 -26.73
N LYS A 17 3.30 -30.50 -27.98
CA LYS A 17 3.40 -31.42 -29.11
C LYS A 17 4.46 -32.51 -28.85
N LYS A 18 5.57 -32.17 -28.18
CA LYS A 18 6.60 -33.13 -27.77
C LYS A 18 6.12 -34.11 -26.69
N VAL A 19 5.31 -33.66 -25.74
CA VAL A 19 4.74 -34.52 -24.68
C VAL A 19 3.70 -35.49 -25.27
N LEU A 20 2.83 -35.03 -26.16
CA LEU A 20 1.83 -35.85 -26.85
C LEU A 20 2.46 -36.94 -27.73
N ILE A 21 3.52 -36.62 -28.47
CA ILE A 21 4.28 -37.60 -29.26
C ILE A 21 4.87 -38.71 -28.38
N LYS A 22 5.23 -38.40 -27.13
CA LYS A 22 5.77 -39.39 -26.19
C LYS A 22 4.69 -40.34 -25.65
N TYR A 23 3.45 -39.88 -25.51
CA TYR A 23 2.30 -40.67 -25.07
C TYR A 23 1.74 -41.60 -26.16
N ASP A 24 1.82 -41.21 -27.43
CA ASP A 24 1.34 -41.99 -28.59
C ASP A 24 2.01 -43.37 -28.74
N LYS A 25 3.17 -43.58 -28.10
CA LYS A 25 3.89 -44.87 -28.14
C LYS A 25 3.31 -45.94 -27.20
N ILE A 26 2.33 -45.64 -26.35
CA ILE A 26 1.86 -46.55 -25.29
C ILE A 26 0.36 -46.89 -25.49
N GLY A 27 0.08 -47.90 -26.33
CA GLY A 27 -1.08 -48.81 -26.23
C GLY A 27 -2.50 -48.32 -26.57
N ASN A 28 -3.17 -49.02 -27.52
CA ASN A 28 -4.57 -48.91 -27.98
C ASN A 28 -4.94 -47.75 -28.92
N GLN A 29 -4.67 -47.93 -30.22
CA GLN A 29 -4.72 -46.92 -31.29
C GLN A 29 -6.09 -46.25 -31.57
N VAL A 30 -7.24 -46.86 -31.23
CA VAL A 30 -8.56 -46.28 -31.59
C VAL A 30 -9.23 -45.59 -30.41
N LYS A 31 -9.33 -46.25 -29.24
CA LYS A 31 -9.80 -45.60 -28.00
C LYS A 31 -8.83 -44.50 -27.54
N GLY A 32 -7.53 -44.68 -27.78
CA GLY A 32 -6.51 -43.67 -27.50
C GLY A 32 -6.74 -42.38 -28.28
N LYS A 33 -7.05 -42.45 -29.59
CA LYS A 33 -7.27 -41.26 -30.42
C LYS A 33 -8.47 -40.43 -30.00
N LEU A 34 -9.60 -41.06 -29.64
CA LEU A 34 -10.80 -40.32 -29.21
C LEU A 34 -10.57 -39.64 -27.85
N LEU A 35 -9.97 -40.35 -26.89
CA LEU A 35 -9.61 -39.79 -25.60
C LEU A 35 -8.58 -38.65 -25.75
N GLN A 36 -7.58 -38.82 -26.62
CA GLN A 36 -6.57 -37.81 -26.91
C GLN A 36 -7.19 -36.54 -27.51
N ASN A 37 -8.15 -36.67 -28.43
CA ASN A 37 -8.89 -35.52 -28.98
C ASN A 37 -9.72 -34.80 -27.92
N GLN A 38 -10.41 -35.53 -27.04
CA GLN A 38 -11.18 -34.95 -25.93
C GLN A 38 -10.26 -34.21 -24.95
N ILE A 39 -9.14 -34.82 -24.56
CA ILE A 39 -8.13 -34.22 -23.71
C ILE A 39 -7.58 -32.95 -24.36
N LEU A 40 -7.25 -32.99 -25.64
CA LEU A 40 -6.71 -31.84 -26.38
C LEU A 40 -7.73 -30.69 -26.49
N GLN A 41 -9.01 -30.99 -26.67
CA GLN A 41 -10.09 -30.00 -26.65
C GLN A 41 -10.26 -29.37 -25.26
N MET A 42 -10.23 -30.19 -24.19
CA MET A 42 -10.27 -29.68 -22.81
C MET A 42 -9.08 -28.76 -22.53
N PHE A 43 -7.88 -29.14 -22.96
CA PHE A 43 -6.68 -28.32 -22.82
C PHE A 43 -6.75 -27.02 -23.64
N GLN A 44 -7.19 -27.09 -24.91
CA GLN A 44 -7.37 -25.88 -25.73
C GLN A 44 -8.36 -24.92 -25.09
N LYS A 45 -9.47 -25.45 -24.54
CA LYS A 45 -10.44 -24.63 -23.81
C LYS A 45 -9.80 -23.97 -22.58
N GLN A 46 -9.02 -24.69 -21.79
CA GLN A 46 -8.32 -24.13 -20.63
C GLN A 46 -7.27 -23.09 -21.01
N ILE A 47 -6.49 -23.33 -22.07
CA ILE A 47 -5.51 -22.37 -22.57
C ILE A 47 -6.20 -21.10 -23.07
N ASN A 48 -7.28 -21.23 -23.84
CA ASN A 48 -8.04 -20.08 -24.31
C ASN A 48 -8.61 -19.29 -23.13
N GLN A 49 -9.17 -19.96 -22.12
CA GLN A 49 -9.62 -19.31 -20.88
C GLN A 49 -8.49 -18.54 -20.18
N ILE A 50 -7.28 -19.11 -20.10
CA ILE A 50 -6.12 -18.42 -19.54
C ILE A 50 -5.73 -17.21 -20.40
N CYS A 51 -5.64 -17.37 -21.72
CA CYS A 51 -5.28 -16.28 -22.64
C CYS A 51 -6.34 -15.17 -22.68
N ASP A 52 -7.60 -15.52 -22.46
CA ASP A 52 -8.72 -14.58 -22.48
C ASP A 52 -8.90 -13.82 -21.17
N ASP A 53 -8.26 -14.29 -20.09
CA ASP A 53 -8.26 -13.63 -18.78
C ASP A 53 -7.81 -12.17 -18.94
N PRO A 54 -8.63 -11.18 -18.57
CA PRO A 54 -8.29 -9.75 -18.69
C PRO A 54 -6.98 -9.41 -18.01
N PHE A 55 -6.63 -10.12 -16.93
CA PHE A 55 -5.37 -9.96 -16.22
C PHE A 55 -4.12 -10.17 -17.11
N ASN A 56 -4.20 -11.10 -18.07
CA ASN A 56 -3.10 -11.39 -18.99
C ASN A 56 -3.02 -10.43 -20.20
N LYS A 57 -4.05 -9.61 -20.41
CA LYS A 57 -4.15 -8.67 -21.53
C LYS A 57 -3.57 -7.30 -21.22
N GLU A 58 -3.45 -6.95 -19.95
CA GLU A 58 -2.95 -5.67 -19.51
C GLU A 58 -1.43 -5.52 -19.73
N ASP A 59 -1.02 -4.46 -20.42
CA ASP A 59 0.37 -4.13 -20.68
C ASP A 59 1.12 -3.81 -19.36
N LEU A 60 2.21 -4.53 -19.09
CA LEU A 60 3.15 -4.19 -18.03
C LEU A 60 4.59 -4.17 -18.53
N ILE A 61 5.36 -3.27 -17.95
CA ILE A 61 6.79 -3.18 -18.18
C ILE A 61 7.46 -4.15 -17.20
N ILE A 62 7.92 -5.31 -17.69
CA ILE A 62 8.55 -6.35 -16.85
C ILE A 62 9.73 -5.80 -16.02
N LYS A 63 10.44 -4.78 -16.53
CA LYS A 63 11.54 -4.16 -15.78
C LYS A 63 11.08 -3.46 -14.51
N ASP A 64 9.79 -3.12 -14.43
CA ASP A 64 9.22 -2.35 -13.33
C ASP A 64 8.80 -3.24 -12.16
N THR A 65 8.71 -4.55 -12.38
CA THR A 65 8.30 -5.49 -11.34
C THR A 65 9.40 -5.83 -10.35
N PHE A 66 10.67 -5.60 -10.73
CA PHE A 66 11.84 -5.83 -9.87
C PHE A 66 12.32 -4.52 -9.25
N THR A 67 12.15 -4.38 -7.94
CA THR A 67 12.67 -3.25 -7.17
C THR A 67 14.11 -3.53 -6.75
N THR A 68 15.05 -2.75 -7.27
CA THR A 68 16.47 -2.80 -6.89
C THR A 68 16.84 -1.54 -6.13
N PHE A 69 17.58 -1.66 -5.02
CA PHE A 69 18.07 -0.51 -4.29
C PHE A 69 19.18 0.22 -5.08
N LYS A 70 18.94 1.46 -5.48
CA LYS A 70 19.88 2.26 -6.29
C LYS A 70 20.74 3.16 -5.39
N MET A 71 21.95 2.72 -5.05
CA MET A 71 22.86 3.44 -4.16
C MET A 71 23.17 4.88 -4.62
N ASP A 72 23.41 5.10 -5.92
CA ASP A 72 23.72 6.44 -6.45
C ASP A 72 22.54 7.41 -6.25
N LEU A 73 21.32 6.91 -6.46
CA LEU A 73 20.11 7.70 -6.27
C LEU A 73 19.87 7.97 -4.78
N PHE A 74 20.14 6.99 -3.92
CA PHE A 74 20.07 7.18 -2.46
C PHE A 74 20.91 8.37 -2.02
N PHE A 75 22.22 8.36 -2.31
CA PHE A 75 23.11 9.44 -1.87
C PHE A 75 22.75 10.78 -2.50
N LYS A 76 22.39 10.78 -3.79
CA LYS A 76 21.96 11.99 -4.49
C LYS A 76 20.77 12.66 -3.82
N ILE A 77 19.71 11.89 -3.57
CA ILE A 77 18.49 12.40 -2.93
C ILE A 77 18.74 12.76 -1.46
N PHE A 78 19.55 11.98 -0.76
CA PHE A 78 19.96 12.27 0.61
C PHE A 78 20.66 13.64 0.70
N ILE A 79 21.65 13.90 -0.16
CA ILE A 79 22.37 15.18 -0.22
C ILE A 79 21.42 16.33 -0.58
N TYR A 80 20.50 16.13 -1.52
CA TYR A 80 19.53 17.17 -1.88
C TYR A 80 18.68 17.62 -0.70
N HIS A 81 18.15 16.66 0.07
CA HIS A 81 17.36 16.96 1.26
C HIS A 81 18.22 17.49 2.40
N LEU A 82 19.47 17.03 2.54
CA LEU A 82 20.41 17.55 3.52
C LEU A 82 20.70 19.04 3.27
N ILE A 83 20.96 19.43 2.02
CA ILE A 83 21.15 20.84 1.63
C ILE A 83 19.88 21.66 1.90
N PHE A 84 18.71 21.08 1.60
CA PHE A 84 17.43 21.71 1.88
C PHE A 84 17.25 21.99 3.37
N PHE A 85 17.34 20.97 4.23
CA PHE A 85 17.02 21.14 5.64
C PHE A 85 18.13 21.81 6.44
N LEU A 86 19.41 21.54 6.18
CA LEU A 86 20.52 22.09 6.97
C LEU A 86 21.06 23.43 6.43
N GLY A 87 20.84 23.74 5.16
CA GLY A 87 21.47 24.87 4.49
C GLY A 87 20.47 25.92 4.02
N LEU A 88 19.94 25.72 2.82
CA LEU A 88 19.36 26.79 2.01
C LEU A 88 17.83 26.81 2.02
N GLY A 89 17.18 25.77 2.56
CA GLY A 89 15.72 25.66 2.57
C GLY A 89 15.12 25.82 1.16
N PRO A 90 14.13 26.70 0.97
CA PRO A 90 13.49 26.90 -0.33
C PRO A 90 14.46 27.38 -1.42
N PHE A 91 15.58 28.03 -1.06
CA PHE A 91 16.58 28.47 -2.04
C PHE A 91 17.39 27.31 -2.65
N THR A 92 17.34 26.12 -2.05
CA THR A 92 17.94 24.90 -2.59
C THR A 92 17.45 24.60 -4.00
N PHE A 93 16.20 24.97 -4.31
CA PHE A 93 15.63 24.84 -5.64
C PHE A 93 16.50 25.51 -6.71
N ILE A 94 17.03 26.71 -6.46
CA ILE A 94 17.83 27.47 -7.42
C ILE A 94 19.12 26.74 -7.78
N ILE A 95 19.80 26.16 -6.78
CA ILE A 95 21.04 25.41 -6.99
C ILE A 95 20.76 24.07 -7.67
N LEU A 96 19.78 23.31 -7.18
CA LEU A 96 19.46 22.00 -7.73
C LEU A 96 18.88 22.08 -9.14
N ARG A 97 18.31 23.22 -9.53
CA ARG A 97 17.81 23.45 -10.89
C ARG A 97 18.89 23.34 -11.97
N LEU A 98 20.16 23.56 -11.61
CA LEU A 98 21.30 23.37 -12.52
C LEU A 98 21.56 21.91 -12.85
N PHE A 99 21.13 20.97 -11.99
CA PHE A 99 21.42 19.55 -12.09
C PHE A 99 20.18 18.68 -12.40
N GLU A 100 18.98 19.18 -12.09
CA GLU A 100 17.72 18.42 -12.19
C GLU A 100 16.60 19.16 -12.94
N SER A 101 15.63 18.37 -13.43
CA SER A 101 14.45 18.93 -14.09
C SER A 101 13.54 19.63 -13.08
N LYS A 102 12.87 20.71 -13.54
CA LYS A 102 11.94 21.50 -12.71
C LYS A 102 10.83 20.60 -12.16
N GLN A 103 10.31 19.72 -13.01
CA GLN A 103 9.25 18.78 -12.70
C GLN A 103 9.66 17.86 -11.54
N PHE A 104 10.89 17.32 -11.58
CA PHE A 104 11.39 16.45 -10.53
C PHE A 104 11.52 17.18 -9.18
N LEU A 105 12.04 18.42 -9.18
CA LEU A 105 12.16 19.23 -7.97
C LEU A 105 10.80 19.62 -7.37
N ILE A 106 9.80 19.92 -8.22
CA ILE A 106 8.42 20.17 -7.77
C ILE A 106 7.79 18.90 -7.18
N ASN A 107 8.01 17.74 -7.80
CA ASN A 107 7.52 16.45 -7.31
C ASN A 107 8.17 16.04 -5.98
N MET A 108 9.41 16.46 -5.73
CA MET A 108 10.08 16.35 -4.43
C MET A 108 9.61 17.40 -3.41
N ALA A 109 8.71 18.30 -3.81
CA ALA A 109 8.21 19.41 -3.01
C ALA A 109 9.29 20.38 -2.51
N PHE A 110 10.32 20.62 -3.32
CA PHE A 110 11.28 21.72 -3.12
C PHE A 110 10.79 23.06 -3.67
N GLU A 111 9.78 23.05 -4.54
CA GLU A 111 9.10 24.24 -5.08
C GLU A 111 7.61 23.92 -5.25
N GLY A 112 6.74 24.90 -5.05
CA GLY A 112 5.33 24.81 -5.43
C GLY A 112 4.39 25.54 -4.47
N LYS A 113 3.09 25.24 -4.59
CA LYS A 113 2.04 25.72 -3.67
C LYS A 113 1.32 24.58 -2.94
N GLY A 114 1.76 23.34 -3.14
CA GLY A 114 1.14 22.15 -2.54
C GLY A 114 1.40 22.07 -1.03
N SER A 115 0.55 21.32 -0.32
CA SER A 115 0.67 21.09 1.13
C SER A 115 2.03 20.52 1.51
N HIS A 116 2.57 19.60 0.71
CA HIS A 116 3.87 18.98 0.94
C HIS A 116 5.03 19.98 0.95
N TYR A 117 4.98 21.02 0.11
CA TYR A 117 5.99 22.08 0.09
C TYR A 117 5.95 22.91 1.37
N TRP A 118 4.76 23.31 1.81
CA TRP A 118 4.59 24.07 3.06
C TRP A 118 4.98 23.26 4.29
N ILE A 119 4.71 21.95 4.31
CA ILE A 119 5.18 21.06 5.38
C ILE A 119 6.71 21.02 5.42
N GLN A 120 7.39 20.93 4.26
CA GLN A 120 8.86 20.97 4.21
C GLN A 120 9.43 22.32 4.67
N ILE A 121 8.83 23.43 4.25
CA ILE A 121 9.22 24.77 4.74
C ILE A 121 9.06 24.86 6.24
N SER A 122 7.91 24.43 6.78
CA SER A 122 7.66 24.46 8.22
C SER A 122 8.73 23.69 8.98
N GLN A 123 9.11 22.50 8.50
CA GLN A 123 10.18 21.71 9.13
C GLN A 123 11.57 22.33 9.01
N TRP A 124 11.85 22.98 7.87
CA TRP A 124 13.09 23.73 7.71
C TRP A 124 13.15 24.92 8.67
N LEU A 125 12.07 25.70 8.82
CA LEU A 125 11.98 26.79 9.78
C LEU A 125 12.14 26.28 11.22
N SER A 126 11.49 25.17 11.57
CA SER A 126 11.62 24.53 12.88
C SER A 126 13.04 24.05 13.19
N LEU A 127 13.92 23.90 12.20
CA LEU A 127 15.33 23.59 12.41
C LEU A 127 16.20 24.85 12.42
N ILE A 128 16.04 25.75 11.44
CA ILE A 128 16.90 26.93 11.28
C ILE A 128 16.68 27.97 12.37
N ILE A 129 15.43 28.18 12.83
CA ILE A 129 15.15 29.18 13.87
C ILE A 129 15.87 28.82 15.18
N PRO A 130 15.70 27.60 15.76
CA PRO A 130 16.46 27.18 16.93
C PRO A 130 17.98 27.27 16.72
N PHE A 131 18.46 26.84 15.55
CA PHE A 131 19.90 26.84 15.25
C PHE A 131 20.49 28.26 15.18
N TYR A 132 19.79 29.18 14.52
CA TYR A 132 20.17 30.59 14.45
C TYR A 132 20.19 31.21 15.85
N MET A 133 19.17 30.96 16.65
CA MET A 133 19.10 31.48 18.02
C MET A 133 20.19 30.90 18.92
N TYR A 134 20.51 29.62 18.75
CA TYR A 134 21.62 28.98 19.45
C TYR A 134 22.97 29.63 19.11
N ILE A 135 23.19 30.05 17.86
CA ILE A 135 24.46 30.67 17.44
C ILE A 135 24.54 32.15 17.88
N PHE A 136 23.47 32.92 17.68
CA PHE A 136 23.53 34.38 17.80
C PHE A 136 22.96 34.94 19.11
N LEU A 137 22.12 34.18 19.83
CA LEU A 137 21.38 34.67 21.00
C LEU A 137 21.60 33.84 22.27
N ASN A 138 22.47 32.82 22.22
CA ASN A 138 22.61 31.86 23.31
C ASN A 138 23.56 32.29 24.44
N ASP A 139 24.03 33.53 24.45
CA ASP A 139 24.83 34.08 25.56
C ASP A 139 24.09 33.95 26.91
N LYS A 140 22.76 33.95 26.86
CA LYS A 140 21.87 33.79 28.02
C LYS A 140 21.41 32.35 28.27
N GLY A 141 21.90 31.38 27.50
CA GLY A 141 21.54 29.96 27.67
C GLY A 141 20.07 29.65 27.36
N PHE A 142 19.44 30.42 26.47
CA PHE A 142 18.02 30.22 26.11
C PHE A 142 17.77 28.87 25.43
N MET A 143 18.77 28.26 24.80
CA MET A 143 18.61 27.05 24.01
C MET A 143 19.56 25.94 24.46
N SER A 144 18.97 24.82 24.90
CA SER A 144 19.74 23.62 25.23
C SER A 144 20.38 22.99 23.99
N GLN A 145 21.66 22.61 24.11
CA GLN A 145 22.40 21.86 23.08
C GLN A 145 21.70 20.53 22.74
N THR A 146 21.02 19.91 23.71
CA THR A 146 20.28 18.65 23.52
C THR A 146 19.16 18.81 22.50
N ILE A 147 18.43 19.94 22.52
CA ILE A 147 17.33 20.21 21.58
C ILE A 147 17.90 20.30 20.16
N ILE A 148 19.00 21.04 19.97
CA ILE A 148 19.66 21.17 18.67
C ILE A 148 20.11 19.81 18.13
N ILE A 149 20.76 18.98 18.97
CA ILE A 149 21.19 17.64 18.57
C ILE A 149 20.00 16.76 18.19
N LEU A 150 18.92 16.79 18.98
CA LEU A 150 17.72 16.00 18.71
C LEU A 150 17.04 16.40 17.39
N THR A 151 16.91 17.70 17.13
CA THR A 151 16.35 18.22 15.87
C THR A 151 17.24 17.86 14.67
N LEU A 152 18.57 17.88 14.83
CA LEU A 152 19.52 17.44 13.79
C LEU A 152 19.37 15.94 13.49
N VAL A 153 19.34 15.09 14.52
CA VAL A 153 19.14 13.63 14.36
C VAL A 153 17.81 13.34 13.67
N GLN A 154 16.72 13.98 14.10
CA GLN A 154 15.40 13.83 13.48
C GLN A 154 15.42 14.24 12.00
N THR A 155 16.11 15.33 11.67
CA THR A 155 16.28 15.81 10.29
C THR A 155 17.06 14.82 9.44
N ILE A 156 18.17 14.26 9.96
CA ILE A 156 18.97 13.26 9.26
C ILE A 156 18.16 11.99 9.00
N LEU A 157 17.45 11.48 10.02
CA LEU A 157 16.58 10.31 9.88
C LEU A 157 15.51 10.53 8.82
N ARG A 158 14.91 11.71 8.79
CA ARG A 158 13.94 12.09 7.75
C ARG A 158 14.57 12.07 6.36
N CYS A 159 15.74 12.71 6.18
CA CYS A 159 16.44 12.71 4.89
C CYS A 159 16.75 11.28 4.43
N MET A 160 17.15 10.41 5.36
CA MET A 160 17.42 9.00 5.10
C MET A 160 16.17 8.27 4.62
N ILE A 161 15.03 8.43 5.30
CA ILE A 161 13.75 7.78 4.92
C ILE A 161 13.33 8.21 3.51
N VAL A 162 13.42 9.52 3.20
CA VAL A 162 13.09 10.02 1.86
C VAL A 162 14.05 9.44 0.82
N ALA A 163 15.34 9.41 1.09
CA ALA A 163 16.35 8.87 0.18
C ALA A 163 16.17 7.37 -0.08
N VAL A 164 15.92 6.56 0.95
CA VAL A 164 15.63 5.12 0.81
C VAL A 164 14.45 4.90 -0.13
N ARG A 165 13.40 5.70 0.01
CA ARG A 165 12.20 5.58 -0.84
C ARG A 165 12.49 5.87 -2.30
N TYR A 166 13.21 6.95 -2.61
CA TYR A 166 13.61 7.21 -3.99
C TYR A 166 14.55 6.12 -4.53
N ALA A 167 15.45 5.60 -3.69
CA ALA A 167 16.38 4.54 -4.06
C ALA A 167 15.69 3.23 -4.41
N THR A 168 14.53 2.93 -3.81
CA THR A 168 13.69 1.76 -4.12
C THR A 168 12.64 2.02 -5.20
N THR A 169 12.49 3.27 -5.67
CA THR A 169 11.52 3.62 -6.72
C THR A 169 11.93 3.07 -8.08
N VAL A 170 10.94 2.55 -8.82
CA VAL A 170 11.11 1.98 -10.15
C VAL A 170 11.62 3.01 -11.16
N ALA A 171 12.44 2.59 -12.13
CA ALA A 171 13.07 3.50 -13.09
C ALA A 171 12.06 4.22 -14.02
N SER A 172 10.98 3.56 -14.42
CA SER A 172 9.91 4.18 -15.22
C SER A 172 9.21 5.30 -14.47
N ILE A 173 8.89 5.09 -13.18
CA ILE A 173 8.28 6.09 -12.30
C ILE A 173 9.21 7.29 -12.12
N LEU A 174 10.50 7.05 -11.88
CA LEU A 174 11.48 8.13 -11.78
C LEU A 174 11.58 8.94 -13.08
N LYS A 175 11.54 8.26 -14.24
CA LYS A 175 11.51 8.92 -15.53
C LYS A 175 10.23 9.76 -15.70
N TYR A 176 9.09 9.19 -15.34
CA TYR A 176 7.79 9.87 -15.37
C TYR A 176 7.79 11.13 -14.47
N GLN A 177 8.33 11.03 -13.26
CA GLN A 177 8.49 12.17 -12.34
C GLN A 177 9.44 13.25 -12.85
N LYS A 178 10.39 12.91 -13.73
CA LYS A 178 11.28 13.88 -14.36
C LYS A 178 10.64 14.60 -15.54
N GLU A 179 9.68 13.96 -16.20
CA GLU A 179 9.01 14.46 -17.40
C GLU A 179 7.71 15.22 -17.07
N LYS A 180 6.98 14.81 -16.02
CA LYS A 180 5.65 15.33 -15.68
C LYS A 180 5.58 15.73 -14.20
N ILE A 181 4.87 16.83 -13.93
CA ILE A 181 4.43 17.17 -12.57
C ILE A 181 3.26 16.26 -12.20
N LEU A 182 3.41 15.51 -11.11
CA LEU A 182 2.39 14.58 -10.63
C LEU A 182 1.22 15.36 -10.01
N ASN A 183 0.00 14.92 -10.29
CA ASN A 183 -1.18 15.40 -9.59
C ASN A 183 -1.23 14.82 -8.15
N GLN A 184 -2.12 15.32 -7.30
CA GLN A 184 -2.20 14.88 -5.90
C GLN A 184 -2.51 13.38 -5.77
N GLU A 185 -3.32 12.81 -6.67
CA GLU A 185 -3.68 11.40 -6.65
C GLU A 185 -2.46 10.51 -6.99
N GLU A 186 -1.73 10.85 -8.04
CA GLU A 186 -0.46 10.24 -8.46
C GLU A 186 0.62 10.39 -7.39
N GLN A 187 0.65 11.52 -6.68
CA GLN A 187 1.53 11.69 -5.52
C GLN A 187 1.09 10.76 -4.39
N ASN A 188 -0.19 10.71 -4.04
CA ASN A 188 -0.68 9.86 -2.97
C ASN A 188 -0.41 8.36 -3.24
N THR A 189 -0.47 7.91 -4.49
CA THR A 189 -0.15 6.52 -4.84
C THR A 189 1.32 6.18 -4.64
N GLU A 190 2.21 7.13 -4.89
CA GLU A 190 3.65 6.96 -4.71
C GLU A 190 4.09 7.20 -3.26
N TRP A 191 3.33 7.99 -2.49
CA TRP A 191 3.67 8.46 -1.15
C TRP A 191 3.33 7.50 -0.03
N ILE A 192 3.92 7.73 1.16
CA ILE A 192 3.71 6.92 2.39
C ILE A 192 2.21 6.81 2.69
N VAL A 193 1.41 7.81 2.31
CA VAL A 193 -0.05 7.78 2.40
C VAL A 193 -0.65 6.58 1.65
N GLY A 194 -0.12 6.24 0.47
CA GLY A 194 -0.53 5.07 -0.30
C GLY A 194 -0.15 3.73 0.32
N TRP A 195 0.78 3.70 1.28
CA TRP A 195 1.11 2.49 2.04
C TRP A 195 0.16 2.28 3.22
N ILE A 196 -0.31 3.38 3.82
CA ILE A 196 -1.28 3.34 4.90
C ILE A 196 -2.68 3.04 4.34
N ASN A 197 -3.03 3.65 3.21
CA ASN A 197 -4.33 3.54 2.57
C ASN A 197 -4.18 2.85 1.21
N ILE A 198 -4.01 1.53 1.23
CA ILE A 198 -3.88 0.71 0.03
C ILE A 198 -5.21 0.70 -0.72
N THR A 199 -5.21 1.20 -1.95
CA THR A 199 -6.37 1.15 -2.84
C THR A 199 -6.44 -0.22 -3.54
N PRO A 200 -7.63 -0.67 -3.97
CA PRO A 200 -7.76 -1.93 -4.69
C PRO A 200 -6.90 -2.00 -5.96
N LYS A 201 -6.76 -0.87 -6.67
CA LYS A 201 -5.91 -0.78 -7.88
C LYS A 201 -4.44 -1.00 -7.55
N GLN A 202 -3.93 -0.42 -6.47
CA GLN A 202 -2.54 -0.65 -6.04
C GLN A 202 -2.29 -2.11 -5.68
N LEU A 203 -3.28 -2.74 -5.04
CA LEU A 203 -3.20 -4.14 -4.66
C LEU A 203 -3.23 -5.08 -5.87
N ASP A 204 -4.10 -4.79 -6.86
CA ASP A 204 -4.13 -5.53 -8.13
C ASP A 204 -2.80 -5.41 -8.89
N ILE A 205 -2.20 -4.21 -8.91
CA ILE A 205 -0.86 -3.99 -9.49
C ILE A 205 0.18 -4.83 -8.77
N GLU A 206 0.19 -4.86 -7.43
CA GLU A 206 1.21 -5.61 -6.70
C GLU A 206 1.04 -7.12 -6.85
N ILE A 207 -0.19 -7.64 -6.76
CA ILE A 207 -0.47 -9.05 -7.03
C ILE A 207 0.02 -9.42 -8.44
N LYS A 208 -0.16 -8.52 -9.40
CA LYS A 208 0.32 -8.71 -10.77
C LYS A 208 1.83 -8.68 -10.90
N ASN A 209 2.50 -7.78 -10.17
CA ASN A 209 3.95 -7.77 -10.09
C ASN A 209 4.48 -9.10 -9.54
N CYS A 210 3.87 -9.65 -8.46
CA CYS A 210 4.23 -10.96 -7.91
C CYS A 210 4.11 -12.08 -8.96
N MET A 211 3.04 -12.06 -9.75
CA MET A 211 2.84 -13.07 -10.81
C MET A 211 3.85 -12.93 -11.94
N ILE A 212 4.22 -11.72 -12.35
CA ILE A 212 5.25 -11.50 -13.38
C ILE A 212 6.65 -11.91 -12.88
N ARG A 213 6.92 -11.72 -11.59
CA ARG A 213 8.14 -12.23 -10.95
C ARG A 213 8.16 -13.77 -10.84
N ASN A 214 7.09 -14.45 -11.27
CA ASN A 214 6.86 -15.88 -11.08
C ASN A 214 6.93 -16.30 -9.59
N GLU A 215 6.60 -15.41 -8.66
CA GLU A 215 6.45 -15.76 -7.24
C GLU A 215 5.17 -16.57 -7.04
N VAL A 216 4.14 -16.28 -7.85
CA VAL A 216 2.86 -16.97 -7.85
C VAL A 216 2.41 -17.27 -9.27
N GLU A 217 2.12 -18.53 -9.56
CA GLU A 217 1.60 -18.94 -10.87
C GLU A 217 0.07 -18.80 -10.92
N ASN A 218 -0.45 -17.86 -11.72
CA ASN A 218 -1.88 -17.55 -11.83
C ASN A 218 -2.77 -18.79 -12.11
N VAL A 219 -2.26 -19.76 -12.88
CA VAL A 219 -3.01 -20.97 -13.24
C VAL A 219 -3.30 -21.84 -12.01
N PHE A 220 -2.33 -21.95 -11.11
CA PHE A 220 -2.41 -22.78 -9.91
C PHE A 220 -2.92 -22.02 -8.68
N PHE A 221 -2.91 -20.68 -8.74
CA PHE A 221 -3.39 -19.84 -7.66
C PHE A 221 -4.91 -19.75 -7.64
N ARG A 222 -5.54 -20.84 -7.18
CA ARG A 222 -7.00 -20.98 -7.04
C ARG A 222 -7.34 -21.42 -5.62
N LEU A 223 -8.40 -20.86 -5.05
CA LEU A 223 -8.89 -21.23 -3.74
C LEU A 223 -10.27 -21.90 -3.83
N LYS A 224 -10.56 -22.75 -2.85
CA LYS A 224 -11.87 -23.34 -2.59
C LYS A 224 -12.28 -23.04 -1.17
N PHE A 225 -13.58 -22.90 -0.97
CA PHE A 225 -14.16 -22.68 0.33
C PHE A 225 -15.02 -23.88 0.69
N PHE A 226 -14.89 -24.35 1.92
CA PHE A 226 -15.72 -25.43 2.46
C PHE A 226 -17.07 -24.94 2.98
N HIS A 227 -17.24 -23.62 3.09
CA HIS A 227 -18.46 -22.96 3.54
C HIS A 227 -19.09 -22.21 2.38
N LYS A 228 -20.43 -22.07 2.40
CA LYS A 228 -21.13 -21.29 1.41
C LYS A 228 -20.78 -19.81 1.55
N ILE A 229 -20.19 -19.25 0.51
CA ILE A 229 -19.87 -17.82 0.44
C ILE A 229 -21.15 -17.07 0.09
N ASN A 230 -21.33 -15.88 0.67
CA ASN A 230 -22.41 -14.97 0.30
C ASN A 230 -22.35 -14.63 -1.20
N GLU A 231 -23.52 -14.55 -1.85
CA GLU A 231 -23.62 -14.34 -3.30
C GLU A 231 -22.98 -13.01 -3.77
N ASP A 232 -23.02 -11.94 -2.97
CA ASP A 232 -22.31 -10.69 -3.28
C ASP A 232 -20.79 -10.91 -3.24
N PHE A 233 -20.27 -11.54 -2.18
CA PHE A 233 -18.85 -11.91 -2.13
C PHE A 233 -18.44 -12.88 -3.24
N LYS A 234 -19.29 -13.86 -3.57
CA LYS A 234 -19.05 -14.79 -4.67
C LYS A 234 -18.95 -14.04 -6.00
N ASN A 235 -19.82 -13.05 -6.24
CA ASN A 235 -19.74 -12.19 -7.42
C ASN A 235 -18.46 -11.36 -7.44
N ARG A 236 -18.07 -10.74 -6.32
CA ARG A 236 -16.80 -10.00 -6.18
C ARG A 236 -15.56 -10.86 -6.47
N LEU A 237 -15.59 -12.11 -6.03
CA LEU A 237 -14.53 -13.09 -6.17
C LEU A 237 -14.54 -13.86 -7.50
N LEU A 238 -15.52 -13.63 -8.37
CA LEU A 238 -15.56 -14.22 -9.71
C LEU A 238 -15.47 -13.14 -10.81
N ASN A 239 -15.99 -11.94 -10.56
CA ASN A 239 -15.93 -10.82 -11.49
C ASN A 239 -14.65 -9.99 -11.28
N TYR A 240 -13.71 -10.09 -12.25
CA TYR A 240 -12.47 -9.31 -12.24
C TYR A 240 -12.72 -7.80 -12.23
N ASN A 241 -13.73 -7.35 -12.99
CA ASN A 241 -14.04 -5.93 -13.17
C ASN A 241 -14.89 -5.36 -12.04
N TYR A 242 -15.28 -6.16 -11.05
CA TYR A 242 -16.21 -5.73 -10.00
C TYR A 242 -15.77 -4.40 -9.35
N VAL A 243 -14.48 -4.28 -8.99
CA VAL A 243 -13.96 -3.09 -8.30
C VAL A 243 -13.78 -1.89 -9.24
N ASN A 244 -13.68 -2.12 -10.54
CA ASN A 244 -13.66 -1.05 -11.53
C ASN A 244 -15.07 -0.53 -11.82
N GLU A 245 -16.07 -1.42 -11.78
CA GLU A 245 -17.48 -1.13 -12.03
C GLU A 245 -18.18 -0.55 -10.78
N ASN A 246 -17.73 -0.96 -9.59
CA ASN A 246 -18.30 -0.54 -8.30
C ASN A 246 -17.27 0.27 -7.51
N ILE A 247 -17.60 1.52 -7.20
CA ILE A 247 -16.74 2.39 -6.41
C ILE A 247 -16.56 1.78 -5.02
N TYR A 248 -15.32 1.43 -4.69
CA TYR A 248 -14.95 0.92 -3.38
C TYR A 248 -15.09 2.02 -2.32
N ASP A 249 -15.99 1.80 -1.35
CA ASP A 249 -16.18 2.68 -0.20
C ASP A 249 -15.77 1.95 1.10
N PRO A 250 -14.61 2.29 1.70
CA PRO A 250 -14.13 1.68 2.94
C PRO A 250 -15.11 1.81 4.11
N ALA A 251 -15.88 2.90 4.18
CA ALA A 251 -16.80 3.13 5.29
C ALA A 251 -18.03 2.22 5.18
N LYS A 252 -18.58 2.08 3.98
CA LYS A 252 -19.65 1.12 3.69
C LYS A 252 -19.20 -0.31 3.95
N GLU A 253 -18.00 -0.66 3.49
CA GLU A 253 -17.44 -2.01 3.65
C GLU A 253 -17.22 -2.37 5.12
N LYS A 254 -16.74 -1.40 5.92
CA LYS A 254 -16.61 -1.57 7.37
C LYS A 254 -17.95 -1.86 8.04
N ILE A 255 -19.01 -1.14 7.69
CA ILE A 255 -20.36 -1.37 8.25
C ILE A 255 -20.84 -2.79 7.90
N ILE A 256 -20.65 -3.20 6.65
CA ILE A 256 -20.99 -4.54 6.17
C ILE A 256 -20.27 -5.60 7.01
N ILE A 257 -18.95 -5.50 7.15
CA ILE A 257 -18.15 -6.49 7.88
C ILE A 257 -18.49 -6.52 9.37
N GLU A 258 -18.63 -5.36 10.02
CA GLU A 258 -19.02 -5.29 11.44
C GLU A 258 -20.40 -5.92 11.68
N SER A 259 -21.33 -5.75 10.74
CA SER A 259 -22.63 -6.36 10.82
C SER A 259 -22.59 -7.88 10.62
N PHE A 260 -21.78 -8.36 9.66
CA PHE A 260 -21.52 -9.79 9.48
C PHE A 260 -20.92 -10.40 10.75
N GLN A 261 -19.93 -9.73 11.37
CA GLN A 261 -19.32 -10.20 12.60
C GLN A 261 -20.34 -10.30 13.75
N LYS A 262 -21.21 -9.30 13.91
CA LYS A 262 -22.27 -9.32 14.93
C LYS A 262 -23.24 -10.47 14.72
N ILE A 263 -23.72 -10.66 13.48
CA ILE A 263 -24.64 -11.75 13.14
C ILE A 263 -23.96 -13.10 13.37
N TYR A 264 -22.71 -13.24 12.96
CA TYR A 264 -21.92 -14.45 13.18
C TYR A 264 -21.81 -14.81 14.67
N LEU A 265 -21.45 -13.85 15.52
CA LEU A 265 -21.34 -14.07 16.97
C LEU A 265 -22.69 -14.42 17.60
N GLN A 266 -23.75 -13.68 17.26
CA GLN A 266 -25.11 -13.96 17.76
C GLN A 266 -25.58 -15.36 17.37
N GLN A 267 -25.30 -15.79 16.14
CA GLN A 267 -25.68 -17.12 15.67
C GLN A 267 -24.81 -18.21 16.29
N GLN A 268 -23.52 -17.97 16.50
CA GLN A 268 -22.63 -18.90 17.20
C GLN A 268 -23.12 -19.18 18.62
N GLU A 269 -23.63 -18.17 19.33
CA GLU A 269 -24.24 -18.34 20.66
C GLU A 269 -25.55 -19.13 20.62
N GLN A 270 -26.32 -19.01 19.53
CA GLN A 270 -27.62 -19.69 19.34
C GLN A 270 -27.49 -21.12 18.75
N GLN A 271 -26.30 -21.51 18.30
CA GLN A 271 -26.04 -22.85 17.79
C GLN A 271 -26.01 -23.86 18.93
N THR A 272 -27.16 -24.49 19.17
CA THR A 272 -27.23 -25.76 19.90
C THR A 272 -27.15 -26.91 18.90
N LEU A 273 -26.62 -28.08 19.30
CA LEU A 273 -26.56 -29.26 18.43
C LEU A 273 -27.94 -29.61 17.79
N LYS A 274 -29.04 -29.24 18.45
CA LYS A 274 -30.43 -29.47 17.99
C LYS A 274 -31.00 -28.36 17.10
N SER A 275 -30.47 -27.14 17.10
CA SER A 275 -31.00 -26.02 16.29
C SER A 275 -30.41 -25.95 14.87
N SER A 276 -29.37 -26.74 14.58
CA SER A 276 -28.68 -26.77 13.28
C SER A 276 -29.56 -27.15 12.08
N GLN A 277 -30.72 -27.78 12.30
CA GLN A 277 -31.58 -28.28 11.22
C GLN A 277 -32.72 -27.34 10.79
N LYS A 278 -32.92 -26.19 11.45
CA LYS A 278 -34.10 -25.31 11.23
C LYS A 278 -33.81 -23.86 10.85
N LEU A 279 -32.55 -23.51 10.56
CA LEU A 279 -32.21 -22.15 10.14
C LEU A 279 -32.45 -21.98 8.63
N ASP A 280 -33.71 -21.67 8.29
CA ASP A 280 -34.07 -21.13 6.98
C ASP A 280 -33.39 -19.75 6.77
N GLN A 281 -33.26 -19.36 5.50
CA GLN A 281 -32.60 -18.13 5.04
C GLN A 281 -33.13 -16.89 5.80
N GLN A 282 -32.33 -16.33 6.69
CA GLN A 282 -32.66 -15.07 7.38
C GLN A 282 -32.00 -13.91 6.65
N ILE A 283 -32.83 -13.01 6.11
CA ILE A 283 -32.38 -11.72 5.57
C ILE A 283 -32.34 -10.73 6.74
N PHE A 284 -31.15 -10.21 7.05
CA PHE A 284 -30.97 -9.23 8.11
C PHE A 284 -30.94 -7.82 7.51
N LYS A 285 -31.87 -6.98 7.96
CA LYS A 285 -31.87 -5.54 7.65
C LYS A 285 -31.04 -4.80 8.71
N ILE A 286 -29.87 -4.30 8.34
CA ILE A 286 -28.96 -3.64 9.28
C ILE A 286 -29.17 -2.12 9.31
N LYS A 287 -29.47 -1.53 8.16
CA LYS A 287 -29.87 -0.13 7.95
C LYS A 287 -30.87 -0.07 6.81
N ALA A 288 -31.67 1.00 6.73
CA ALA A 288 -32.79 1.15 5.78
C ALA A 288 -32.44 0.84 4.31
N ASP A 289 -31.16 0.96 3.92
CA ASP A 289 -30.70 0.80 2.53
C ASP A 289 -29.72 -0.36 2.31
N LEU A 290 -29.43 -1.20 3.32
CA LEU A 290 -28.48 -2.31 3.22
C LEU A 290 -29.12 -3.63 3.65
N ASP A 291 -29.62 -4.36 2.66
CA ASP A 291 -30.05 -5.74 2.80
C ASP A 291 -28.83 -6.65 2.68
N ILE A 292 -28.42 -7.26 3.80
CA ILE A 292 -27.33 -8.24 3.82
C ILE A 292 -27.95 -9.62 3.96
N GLN A 293 -27.87 -10.39 2.89
CA GLN A 293 -28.20 -11.81 2.93
C GLN A 293 -27.04 -12.57 3.59
N VAL A 294 -27.30 -13.28 4.68
CA VAL A 294 -26.25 -14.01 5.40
C VAL A 294 -26.35 -15.50 5.03
N SER A 295 -25.40 -15.99 4.24
CA SER A 295 -25.45 -17.37 3.71
C SER A 295 -24.47 -18.34 4.35
N PHE A 296 -23.61 -17.91 5.29
CA PHE A 296 -22.54 -18.79 5.81
C PHE A 296 -23.06 -19.95 6.67
N LEU A 297 -24.32 -19.89 7.10
CA LEU A 297 -25.01 -21.00 7.78
C LEU A 297 -25.71 -21.96 6.82
N GLU A 298 -25.91 -21.55 5.57
CA GLU A 298 -26.52 -22.42 4.58
C GLU A 298 -25.55 -23.56 4.26
N THR A 299 -26.08 -24.77 4.16
CA THR A 299 -25.28 -25.91 3.75
C THR A 299 -24.76 -25.66 2.34
N PRO A 300 -23.43 -25.77 2.11
CA PRO A 300 -22.87 -25.50 0.80
C PRO A 300 -23.43 -26.51 -0.20
N THR A 301 -23.88 -26.00 -1.34
CA THR A 301 -24.31 -26.88 -2.43
C THR A 301 -23.10 -27.61 -3.00
N LYS A 302 -23.35 -28.68 -3.76
CA LYS A 302 -22.29 -29.37 -4.52
C LYS A 302 -21.52 -28.37 -5.39
N ASP A 303 -22.22 -27.47 -6.06
CA ASP A 303 -21.62 -26.48 -6.95
C ASP A 303 -20.72 -25.51 -6.18
N ASP A 304 -21.11 -25.09 -4.97
CA ASP A 304 -20.27 -24.23 -4.13
C ASP A 304 -18.95 -24.91 -3.76
N LEU A 305 -18.96 -26.21 -3.41
CA LEU A 305 -17.76 -26.98 -3.06
C LEU A 305 -16.83 -27.24 -4.27
N PHE A 306 -17.37 -27.28 -5.48
CA PHE A 306 -16.59 -27.47 -6.71
C PHE A 306 -16.18 -26.16 -7.39
N THR A 307 -16.71 -25.02 -6.95
CA THR A 307 -16.35 -23.70 -7.50
C THR A 307 -14.92 -23.34 -7.11
N TYR A 308 -14.12 -22.94 -8.11
CA TYR A 308 -12.78 -22.42 -7.92
C TYR A 308 -12.81 -20.89 -8.00
N TYR A 309 -12.20 -20.24 -7.01
CA TYR A 309 -12.06 -18.80 -6.97
C TYR A 309 -10.64 -18.40 -7.38
N PRO A 310 -10.44 -17.40 -8.26
CA PRO A 310 -9.13 -16.87 -8.58
C PRO A 310 -8.44 -16.34 -7.32
N GLY A 311 -7.27 -16.88 -6.98
CA GLY A 311 -6.60 -16.54 -5.73
C GLY A 311 -6.24 -15.07 -5.62
N ARG A 312 -5.94 -14.42 -6.75
CA ARG A 312 -5.71 -12.97 -6.80
C ARG A 312 -6.90 -12.16 -6.29
N GLN A 313 -8.13 -12.53 -6.67
CA GLN A 313 -9.33 -11.82 -6.23
C GLN A 313 -9.60 -12.09 -4.76
N VAL A 314 -9.40 -13.34 -4.31
CA VAL A 314 -9.52 -13.69 -2.89
C VAL A 314 -8.53 -12.92 -2.03
N PHE A 315 -7.27 -12.84 -2.44
CA PHE A 315 -6.26 -12.08 -1.70
C PHE A 315 -6.51 -10.58 -1.76
N ARG A 316 -7.00 -10.06 -2.89
CA ARG A 316 -7.42 -8.66 -2.99
C ARG A 316 -8.44 -8.32 -1.90
N GLU A 317 -9.54 -9.06 -1.87
CA GLU A 317 -10.60 -8.85 -0.87
C GLU A 317 -10.07 -9.07 0.56
N LEU A 318 -9.24 -10.10 0.77
CA LEU A 318 -8.65 -10.37 2.08
C LEU A 318 -7.82 -9.19 2.61
N PHE A 319 -6.92 -8.63 1.80
CA PHE A 319 -6.10 -7.49 2.24
C PHE A 319 -6.94 -6.22 2.45
N LEU A 320 -7.95 -5.98 1.60
CA LEU A 320 -8.88 -4.86 1.81
C LEU A 320 -9.61 -5.01 3.14
N ILE A 321 -10.13 -6.21 3.44
CA ILE A 321 -10.78 -6.53 4.72
C ILE A 321 -9.80 -6.37 5.89
N CYS A 322 -8.57 -6.89 5.78
CA CYS A 322 -7.55 -6.73 6.81
C CYS A 322 -7.24 -5.25 7.08
N GLY A 323 -7.22 -4.40 6.04
CA GLY A 323 -7.04 -2.95 6.18
C GLY A 323 -8.16 -2.27 6.98
N LEU A 324 -9.38 -2.81 6.94
CA LEU A 324 -10.52 -2.27 7.71
C LEU A 324 -10.46 -2.65 9.19
N PHE A 325 -9.88 -3.82 9.49
CA PHE A 325 -9.66 -4.30 10.87
C PHE A 325 -8.37 -3.77 11.49
N ALA A 326 -7.39 -3.41 10.68
CA ALA A 326 -6.20 -2.73 11.16
C ALA A 326 -6.66 -1.49 11.95
N PRO A 327 -6.24 -1.33 13.21
CA PRO A 327 -6.69 -0.21 14.02
C PRO A 327 -6.31 1.07 13.29
N SER A 328 -7.30 1.78 12.77
CA SER A 328 -7.07 3.11 12.23
C SER A 328 -6.69 3.97 13.42
N PHE A 329 -5.39 4.19 13.52
CA PHE A 329 -4.76 4.98 14.54
C PHE A 329 -5.23 6.43 14.36
N THR A 330 -6.33 6.77 15.02
CA THR A 330 -6.86 8.13 14.95
C THR A 330 -5.86 9.07 15.60
N LEU A 331 -5.60 10.21 14.94
CA LEU A 331 -4.66 11.23 15.43
C LEU A 331 -4.91 11.58 16.90
N ARG A 332 -6.18 11.54 17.34
CA ARG A 332 -6.62 11.75 18.73
C ARG A 332 -5.90 10.85 19.75
N LYS A 333 -5.62 9.59 19.42
CA LYS A 333 -4.91 8.65 20.31
C LYS A 333 -3.43 8.99 20.45
N TYR A 334 -2.86 9.70 19.47
CA TYR A 334 -1.47 10.16 19.52
C TYR A 334 -1.32 11.50 20.23
N ILE A 335 -2.39 12.27 20.40
CA ILE A 335 -2.32 13.57 21.09
C ILE A 335 -1.60 13.44 22.44
N PRO A 336 -1.91 12.48 23.34
CA PRO A 336 -1.17 12.34 24.59
C PRO A 336 0.31 12.02 24.40
N VAL A 337 0.65 11.15 23.45
CA VAL A 337 2.05 10.78 23.16
C VAL A 337 2.80 11.95 22.56
N CYS A 338 2.20 12.70 21.64
CA CYS A 338 2.75 13.93 21.08
C CYS A 338 2.91 15.01 22.16
N LEU A 339 1.93 15.17 23.06
CA LEU A 339 2.04 16.09 24.18
C LEU A 339 3.18 15.69 25.11
N ILE A 340 3.30 14.41 25.48
CA ILE A 340 4.41 13.91 26.31
C ILE A 340 5.74 14.12 25.59
N HIS A 341 5.83 13.72 24.32
CA HIS A 341 7.05 13.85 23.52
C HIS A 341 7.48 15.31 23.38
N ASN A 342 6.52 16.23 23.21
CA ASN A 342 6.82 17.65 23.14
C ASN A 342 7.20 18.17 24.54
N LEU A 343 6.39 17.96 25.58
CA LEU A 343 6.58 18.47 26.94
C LEU A 343 7.77 17.87 27.71
N LEU A 344 8.21 16.65 27.38
CA LEU A 344 9.28 15.97 28.11
C LEU A 344 10.62 16.74 28.04
N PRO A 345 11.10 17.18 26.86
CA PRO A 345 12.22 18.12 26.76
C PRO A 345 12.08 19.36 27.64
N LEU A 346 10.88 19.97 27.72
CA LEU A 346 10.63 21.15 28.57
C LEU A 346 10.84 20.83 30.03
N ALA A 347 10.28 19.70 30.48
CA ALA A 347 10.33 19.28 31.87
C ALA A 347 11.76 18.94 32.30
N ILE A 348 12.52 18.26 31.43
CA ILE A 348 13.93 17.95 31.67
C ILE A 348 14.77 19.24 31.73
N GLU A 349 14.54 20.17 30.81
CA GLU A 349 15.22 21.46 30.78
C GLU A 349 14.88 22.30 32.02
N ALA A 350 13.61 22.39 32.39
CA ALA A 350 13.14 23.12 33.57
C ALA A 350 13.71 22.54 34.87
N TYR A 351 13.79 21.21 34.96
CA TYR A 351 14.41 20.54 36.10
C TYR A 351 15.91 20.87 36.20
N HIS A 352 16.63 20.85 35.09
CA HIS A 352 18.04 21.19 35.05
C HIS A 352 18.29 22.67 35.39
N ASP A 353 17.49 23.58 34.83
CA ASP A 353 17.60 25.03 35.07
C ASP A 353 17.20 25.41 36.51
N SER A 354 16.32 24.62 37.15
CA SER A 354 16.01 24.72 38.57
C SER A 354 17.22 24.46 39.45
N GLN A 355 18.08 23.50 39.09
CA GLN A 355 19.29 23.22 39.86
C GLN A 355 20.33 24.33 39.72
N GLN A 356 20.23 25.15 38.66
CA GLN A 356 21.18 26.23 38.35
C GLN A 356 20.67 27.63 38.74
N ASN A 357 19.49 27.76 39.36
CA ASN A 357 18.84 29.04 39.69
C ASN A 357 18.59 29.97 38.47
N ARG A 358 18.36 29.41 37.27
CA ARG A 358 18.19 30.17 36.01
C ARG A 358 16.74 30.32 35.54
N ILE A 359 15.77 29.79 36.28
CA ILE A 359 14.37 29.71 35.84
C ILE A 359 13.78 31.09 35.50
N GLN A 360 13.96 32.07 36.39
CA GLN A 360 13.18 33.31 36.30
C GLN A 360 13.54 34.17 35.08
N GLU A 361 14.80 34.17 34.65
CA GLU A 361 15.25 34.95 33.49
C GLU A 361 14.89 34.28 32.16
N LYS A 362 15.01 32.95 32.07
CA LYS A 362 14.77 32.20 30.83
C LYS A 362 13.30 32.07 30.48
N TYR A 363 12.47 31.65 31.44
CA TYR A 363 11.06 31.33 31.21
C TYR A 363 10.14 32.56 31.20
N SER A 364 10.63 33.74 31.59
CA SER A 364 9.91 35.01 31.44
C SER A 364 10.09 35.65 30.05
N SER A 365 11.07 35.19 29.28
CA SER A 365 11.36 35.70 27.94
C SER A 365 10.31 35.22 26.93
N SER A 366 9.62 36.15 26.26
CA SER A 366 8.71 35.82 25.16
C SER A 366 9.42 35.12 24.00
N VAL A 367 10.70 35.44 23.81
CA VAL A 367 11.57 34.84 22.78
C VAL A 367 11.77 33.34 23.02
N TYR A 368 11.86 32.90 24.28
CA TYR A 368 11.96 31.47 24.61
C TYR A 368 10.69 30.72 24.17
N TRP A 369 9.51 31.26 24.48
CA TRP A 369 8.24 30.63 24.15
C TRP A 369 7.92 30.60 22.66
N VAL A 370 8.36 31.61 21.90
CA VAL A 370 8.20 31.63 20.43
C VAL A 370 8.98 30.50 19.75
N VAL A 371 10.09 30.03 20.34
CA VAL A 371 10.87 28.91 19.80
C VAL A 371 10.25 27.56 20.16
N TRP A 372 9.58 27.54 21.30
CA TRP A 372 9.05 26.32 21.89
C TRP A 372 7.70 25.94 21.28
N ILE A 373 6.92 26.94 20.87
CA ILE A 373 5.68 26.81 20.07
C ILE A 373 6.05 26.45 18.62
#